data_AF-A0A482KGZ4-F1
#
_entry.id   AF-A0A482KGZ4-F1
#
_cell.length_a   1.000
_cell.length_b   1.000
_cell.length_c   1.000
_cell.angle_alpha   90.00
_cell.angle_beta   90.00
_cell.angle_gamma   90.00
#
_symmetry.space_group_name_H-M   'P 1'
#
loop_
_entity.id
_entity.type
_entity.pdbx_description
1 polymer ?
#
loop_
_entity_poly.entity_id
_entity_poly.type
_entity_poly.pdbx_seq_one_letter_code
_entity_poly.pdbx_strand_id
1 'polypeptide(L)' 'PNCRHGVVMDWCGNARCAKGPGQTCGGRWNENGSCGKGMYCVCGYCAGCSRDLECALGRFC' A
#
# COMPACT_ATOMS: atom_id res chain seq x y z
N PRO A 1 -9.50 5.22 -15.15
CA PRO A 1 -8.76 4.47 -14.10
C PRO A 1 -9.18 4.90 -12.69
N ASN A 2 -9.93 4.06 -11.97
CA ASN A 2 -10.45 4.38 -10.65
C ASN A 2 -9.64 3.63 -9.57
N CYS A 3 -8.64 4.28 -8.98
CA CYS A 3 -7.78 3.65 -7.97
C CYS A 3 -8.48 3.72 -6.59
N ARG A 4 -9.04 2.60 -6.13
CA ARG A 4 -9.83 2.51 -4.89
C ARG A 4 -9.12 3.09 -3.66
N HIS A 5 -7.82 2.84 -3.52
CA HIS A 5 -7.02 3.29 -2.37
C HIS A 5 -6.18 4.54 -2.67
N GLY A 6 -6.52 5.27 -3.75
CA GLY A 6 -5.78 6.45 -4.20
C GLY A 6 -4.59 6.11 -5.11
N VAL A 7 -3.81 7.14 -5.39
CA VAL A 7 -2.64 7.08 -6.29
C VAL A 7 -1.37 7.34 -5.47
N VAL A 8 -0.32 6.60 -5.78
CA VAL A 8 1.03 6.73 -5.21
C VAL A 8 2.04 6.86 -6.34
N MET A 9 3.19 7.48 -6.06
CA MET A 9 4.30 7.54 -7.00
C MET A 9 5.19 6.32 -6.78
N ASP A 10 5.50 5.61 -7.87
CA ASP A 10 6.52 4.57 -7.83
C ASP A 10 7.93 5.18 -7.77
N TRP A 11 8.93 4.31 -7.58
CA TRP A 11 10.34 4.73 -7.50
C TRP A 11 10.82 5.47 -8.76
N CYS A 12 10.24 5.16 -9.92
CA CYS A 12 10.55 5.80 -11.19
C CYS A 12 9.76 7.11 -11.41
N GLY A 13 8.95 7.55 -10.44
CA GLY A 13 8.14 8.76 -10.55
C GLY A 13 6.89 8.59 -11.42
N ASN A 14 6.39 7.37 -11.63
CA ASN A 14 5.11 7.16 -12.30
C ASN A 14 3.96 7.07 -11.30
N ALA A 15 2.80 7.61 -11.69
CA ALA A 15 1.57 7.43 -10.95
C ALA A 15 1.07 5.97 -11.04
N ARG A 16 0.90 5.31 -9.91
CA ARG A 16 0.37 3.94 -9.77
C ARG A 16 -0.80 3.91 -8.80
N CYS A 17 -1.71 2.94 -8.96
CA CYS A 17 -2.74 2.72 -7.93
C CYS A 17 -2.10 2.20 -6.64
N ALA A 18 -2.51 2.77 -5.52
CA ALA A 18 -2.05 2.37 -4.21
C ALA A 18 -2.62 1.00 -3.79
N LYS A 19 -1.88 0.30 -2.93
CA LYS A 19 -2.28 -0.98 -2.35
C LYS A 19 -3.23 -0.80 -1.18
N GLY A 20 -4.16 -1.75 -1.05
CA GLY A 20 -5.15 -1.81 0.03
C GLY A 20 -4.67 -2.62 1.25
N PRO A 21 -5.51 -2.69 2.31
CA PRO A 21 -5.19 -3.40 3.54
C PRO A 21 -4.85 -4.88 3.27
N GLY A 22 -3.77 -5.38 3.88
CA GLY A 22 -3.33 -6.78 3.77
C GLY A 22 -2.70 -7.17 2.43
N GLN A 23 -2.65 -6.27 1.44
CA GLN A 23 -1.98 -6.51 0.17
C GLN A 23 -0.46 -6.39 0.29
N THR A 24 0.26 -7.08 -0.59
CA THR A 24 1.72 -7.02 -0.65
C THR A 24 2.21 -5.62 -1.03
N CYS A 25 3.29 -5.17 -0.38
CA CYS A 25 3.94 -3.88 -0.59
C CYS A 25 5.45 -3.97 -0.36
N GLY A 26 6.18 -2.91 -0.71
CA GLY A 26 7.63 -2.83 -0.49
C GLY A 26 8.41 -3.66 -1.50
N GLY A 27 9.37 -4.46 -1.04
CA GLY A 27 10.35 -5.11 -1.91
C GLY A 27 11.49 -4.16 -2.30
N ARG A 28 12.44 -4.64 -3.11
CA ARG A 28 13.57 -3.81 -3.51
C ARG A 28 13.05 -2.70 -4.44
N TRP A 29 13.30 -1.45 -4.08
CA TRP A 29 12.78 -0.26 -4.81
C TRP A 29 11.24 -0.14 -4.88
N ASN A 30 10.49 -0.69 -3.91
CA ASN A 30 9.02 -0.68 -3.93
C ASN A 30 8.41 -1.38 -5.16
N GLU A 31 9.06 -2.42 -5.70
CA GLU A 31 8.56 -3.21 -6.84
C GLU A 31 7.18 -3.85 -6.57
N ASN A 32 6.86 -4.15 -5.31
CA ASN A 32 5.54 -4.66 -4.92
C ASN A 32 4.49 -3.54 -4.72
N GLY A 33 4.89 -2.27 -4.88
CA GLY A 33 4.04 -1.10 -4.74
C GLY A 33 3.97 -0.55 -3.31
N SER A 34 3.20 0.54 -3.18
CA SER A 34 3.06 1.31 -1.94
C SER A 34 1.62 1.30 -1.45
N CYS A 35 1.45 1.31 -0.13
CA CYS A 35 0.14 1.36 0.51
C CYS A 35 -0.55 2.71 0.30
N GLY A 36 -1.88 2.68 0.24
CA GLY A 36 -2.70 3.89 0.22
C GLY A 36 -2.62 4.69 1.51
N LYS A 37 -3.19 5.90 1.48
CA LYS A 37 -3.24 6.80 2.64
C LYS A 37 -3.89 6.11 3.85
N GLY A 38 -3.30 6.30 5.04
CA GLY A 38 -3.77 5.70 6.30
C GLY A 38 -3.19 4.31 6.59
N MET A 39 -2.32 3.81 5.71
CA MET A 39 -1.64 2.53 5.86
C MET A 39 -0.13 2.70 5.70
N TYR A 40 0.63 1.74 6.21
CA TYR A 40 2.08 1.63 6.09
C TYR A 40 2.48 0.20 5.71
N CYS A 41 3.65 0.06 5.10
CA CYS A 41 4.16 -1.25 4.71
C CYS A 41 4.94 -1.87 5.87
N VAL A 42 4.50 -3.04 6.36
CA VAL A 42 5.17 -3.80 7.41
C VAL A 42 5.19 -5.27 7.04
N CYS A 43 6.36 -5.90 7.16
CA CYS A 43 6.55 -7.30 6.74
C CYS A 43 6.16 -7.60 5.30
N GLY A 44 6.26 -6.60 4.41
CA GLY A 44 5.85 -6.74 3.01
C GLY A 44 4.33 -6.70 2.80
N TYR A 45 3.54 -6.29 3.79
CA TYR A 45 2.08 -6.15 3.68
C TYR A 45 1.59 -4.81 4.21
N CYS A 46 0.53 -4.28 3.62
CA CYS A 46 -0.09 -3.04 4.09
C CYS A 46 -0.86 -3.25 5.39
N ALA A 47 -0.48 -2.52 6.42
CA ALA A 47 -1.17 -2.45 7.71
C ALA A 47 -1.71 -1.03 7.98
N GLY A 48 -2.77 -0.93 8.76
CA GLY A 48 -3.52 0.31 8.98
C GLY A 48 -4.92 0.26 8.37
N CYS A 49 -5.57 1.42 8.25
CA CYS A 49 -6.95 1.53 7.79
C CYS A 49 -7.03 2.38 6.51
N SER A 50 -7.84 1.90 5.56
CA SER A 50 -8.14 2.64 4.33
C SER A 50 -9.25 3.68 4.53
N ARG A 51 -9.52 4.48 3.50
CA ARG A 51 -10.61 5.47 3.49
C ARG A 51 -11.99 4.84 3.65
N ASP A 52 -12.16 3.60 3.21
CA ASP A 52 -13.41 2.85 3.31
C ASP A 52 -13.56 2.17 4.69
N LEU A 53 -12.70 2.50 5.67
CA LEU A 53 -12.64 1.92 7.02
C LEU A 53 -12.33 0.41 7.04
N GLU A 54 -11.89 -0.16 5.91
CA GLU A 54 -11.27 -1.49 5.88
C GLU A 54 -9.87 -1.42 6.47
N CYS A 55 -9.57 -2.29 7.46
CA CYS A 55 -8.30 -2.29 8.18
C CYS A 55 -7.60 -3.65 8.12
N ALA A 56 -6.27 -3.63 8.18
CA ALA A 56 -5.44 -4.81 8.35
C ALA A 56 -4.44 -4.59 9.49
N LEU A 57 -4.28 -5.61 10.33
CA LEU A 57 -3.29 -5.61 11.41
C LEU A 57 -1.88 -5.79 10.85
N GLY A 58 -0.90 -5.19 11.54
CA GLY A 58 0.51 -5.46 11.27
C GLY A 58 0.85 -6.93 11.52
N ARG A 59 1.86 -7.44 10.80
CA ARG A 59 2.41 -8.78 11.01
C ARG A 59 3.73 -8.68 11.77
N PHE A 60 4.10 -9.76 12.45
CA PHE A 60 5.43 -9.91 13.05
C PHE A 60 6.36 -10.62 12.07
N CYS A 61 7.47 -9.96 11.82
CA CYS A 61 8.66 -10.36 11.07
C CYS A 61 9.81 -9.52 11.65
#